data_AF-A0A3M7JEX6-F1
#
_entry.id   AF-A0A3M7JEX6-F1
#
_cell.length_a   1.000
_cell.length_b   1.000
_cell.length_c   1.000
_cell.angle_alpha   90.00
_cell.angle_beta   90.00
_cell.angle_gamma   90.00
#
_symmetry.space_group_name_H-M   'P 1'
#
loop_
_entity.id
_entity.type
_entity.pdbx_description
1 polymer ?
#
loop_
_entity_poly.entity_id
_entity_poly.type
_entity_poly.pdbx_seq_one_letter_code
_entity_poly.pdbx_strand_id
1 'polypeptide(L)'
;MADTPSYLTTKAGKYALGAYRGPLEQQHGDGSQVAHVELTESSTLKGNGKIRRHWIRFWCCYLIGAIIFLAIFLPLFFTVIIQAISQRVIDDASLVLVEAKVMQPRPESVLLSIQTALRLGVNVPVRLDPNVLHLFNNDQPGNSTYLKVYNDAIVIHGNASIGVQNQPSPINPDPWKHYIRSVVFEPHAPLSAFGTTNIYLGKLKSHISLKKDLPQNTLNSFAGFSIEDPKMLFPPRDDGVNLVANATLPNPSVMTIEIGTITMDLKSKDLTIGNATINNLTLRPGNHSTPLEGVVDMHTVTENLLPLLQAQRDSLRSGYLSLDAVTREVEYDGVMIPYYTEVMRDLVLSAKVPVNDLLINSVQGILQDNSSGLQSVLDDIRERSAAKGDIVSSIGIKHRR
;
A
#
# COMPACT_ATOMS: atom_id res chain seq x y z
N MET A 1 -15.75 66.71 -5.67
CA MET A 1 -16.62 67.89 -5.46
C MET A 1 -16.94 68.47 -6.82
N ALA A 2 -18.24 68.57 -7.14
CA ALA A 2 -18.90 69.40 -8.17
C ALA A 2 -18.47 69.22 -9.65
N ASP A 3 -19.34 69.29 -10.66
CA ASP A 3 -20.79 69.40 -10.75
C ASP A 3 -21.18 69.03 -12.19
N THR A 4 -22.35 68.43 -12.36
CA THR A 4 -22.95 68.18 -13.69
C THR A 4 -24.00 69.25 -13.96
N PRO A 5 -23.93 70.04 -15.06
CA PRO A 5 -25.03 70.88 -15.47
C PRO A 5 -25.94 70.18 -16.50
N SER A 6 -27.23 70.33 -16.21
CA SER A 6 -28.43 69.91 -16.89
C SER A 6 -28.71 70.63 -18.20
N TYR A 7 -28.72 69.91 -19.33
CA TYR A 7 -29.62 70.16 -20.47
C TYR A 7 -29.67 68.94 -21.41
N LEU A 8 -30.01 67.77 -20.86
CA LEU A 8 -30.66 66.77 -21.70
C LEU A 8 -32.06 67.27 -21.99
N THR A 9 -32.40 67.49 -23.26
CA THR A 9 -33.68 67.09 -23.86
C THR A 9 -33.83 67.73 -25.24
N THR A 10 -33.65 66.96 -26.31
CA THR A 10 -34.61 66.84 -27.42
C THR A 10 -34.03 65.93 -28.52
N LYS A 11 -34.87 65.00 -28.96
CA LYS A 11 -34.62 63.95 -29.95
C LYS A 11 -34.64 64.51 -31.38
N ALA A 12 -33.77 65.48 -31.68
CA ALA A 12 -33.71 66.15 -32.98
C ALA A 12 -32.26 66.41 -33.41
N GLY A 13 -31.47 65.34 -33.53
CA GLY A 13 -30.04 65.44 -33.86
C GLY A 13 -29.51 64.24 -34.62
N LYS A 14 -30.25 63.72 -35.62
CA LYS A 14 -29.75 62.63 -36.46
C LYS A 14 -29.98 62.73 -37.97
N TYR A 15 -30.54 63.83 -38.48
CA TYR A 15 -30.71 64.01 -39.93
C TYR A 15 -30.55 65.48 -40.34
N ALA A 16 -29.30 65.93 -40.42
CA ALA A 16 -28.88 67.14 -41.14
C ALA A 16 -27.56 66.75 -41.85
N LEU A 17 -27.60 66.48 -43.16
CA LEU A 17 -27.39 67.41 -44.28
C LEU A 17 -25.94 67.33 -44.80
N GLY A 18 -25.83 67.09 -46.12
CA GLY A 18 -24.61 67.12 -46.90
C GLY A 18 -24.25 65.74 -47.46
N ALA A 19 -23.88 65.57 -48.72
CA ALA A 19 -23.69 66.49 -49.82
C ALA A 19 -23.52 65.62 -51.06
N TYR A 20 -24.35 65.76 -52.09
CA TYR A 20 -23.98 65.48 -53.49
C TYR A 20 -25.04 66.16 -54.36
N ARG A 21 -24.64 67.24 -55.04
CA ARG A 21 -25.41 67.93 -56.07
C ARG A 21 -24.65 67.81 -57.40
N GLY A 22 -25.39 67.56 -58.47
CA GLY A 22 -25.02 67.85 -59.86
C GLY A 22 -25.70 66.91 -60.87
N PRO A 23 -26.12 67.39 -62.07
CA PRO A 23 -26.69 68.69 -62.41
C PRO A 23 -28.16 68.59 -62.91
N LEU A 24 -28.76 69.76 -63.09
CA LEU A 24 -30.13 70.02 -63.55
C LEU A 24 -30.28 69.80 -65.06
N GLU A 25 -31.42 69.23 -65.48
CA GLU A 25 -32.02 69.50 -66.79
C GLU A 25 -33.39 70.14 -66.58
N GLN A 26 -33.60 71.28 -67.25
CA GLN A 26 -34.87 71.98 -67.36
C GLN A 26 -35.63 71.41 -68.56
N GLN A 27 -36.88 70.97 -68.37
CA GLN A 27 -37.89 71.18 -69.41
C GLN A 27 -39.29 71.35 -68.81
N HIS A 28 -39.97 72.33 -69.40
CA HIS A 28 -41.23 72.95 -69.03
C HIS A 28 -42.42 72.14 -69.60
N GLY A 29 -43.56 72.11 -68.89
CA GLY A 29 -44.86 71.79 -69.50
C GLY A 29 -45.80 70.92 -68.68
N ASP A 30 -46.63 71.59 -67.88
CA ASP A 30 -48.08 71.44 -67.65
C ASP A 30 -48.76 70.05 -67.61
N GLY A 31 -49.70 69.88 -66.67
CA GLY A 31 -50.73 68.84 -66.75
C GLY A 31 -50.94 67.98 -65.51
N SER A 32 -51.64 68.54 -64.51
CA SER A 32 -52.34 67.87 -63.41
C SER A 32 -52.95 66.50 -63.76
N GLN A 33 -52.68 65.46 -62.96
CA GLN A 33 -53.70 64.49 -62.49
C GLN A 33 -53.37 63.93 -61.10
N VAL A 34 -54.40 63.92 -60.26
CA VAL A 34 -54.44 63.59 -58.84
C VAL A 34 -54.60 62.07 -58.69
N ALA A 35 -53.87 61.43 -57.76
CA ALA A 35 -54.18 60.07 -57.33
C ALA A 35 -53.85 59.84 -55.84
N HIS A 36 -54.92 59.71 -55.07
CA HIS A 36 -55.10 59.03 -53.78
C HIS A 36 -53.87 58.70 -52.92
N VAL A 37 -53.80 59.37 -51.76
CA VAL A 37 -53.10 58.89 -50.57
C VAL A 37 -53.97 57.82 -49.91
N GLU A 38 -53.52 56.57 -49.94
CA GLU A 38 -54.01 55.52 -49.05
C GLU A 38 -53.04 55.42 -47.87
N LEU A 39 -53.52 55.87 -46.69
CA LEU A 39 -52.84 55.70 -45.41
C LEU A 39 -52.74 54.21 -45.09
N THR A 40 -51.56 53.62 -45.26
CA THR A 40 -51.30 52.29 -44.72
C THR A 40 -51.00 52.41 -43.23
N GLU A 41 -51.96 52.02 -42.40
CA GLU A 41 -51.74 51.75 -40.98
C GLU A 41 -50.62 50.71 -40.83
N SER A 42 -49.50 51.13 -40.23
CA SER A 42 -48.41 50.23 -39.88
C SER A 42 -48.80 49.45 -38.62
N SER A 43 -49.41 48.28 -38.84
CA SER A 43 -49.60 47.28 -37.79
C SER A 43 -48.25 46.83 -37.24
N THR A 44 -47.97 47.26 -36.03
CA THR A 44 -46.85 46.81 -35.19
C THR A 44 -47.06 45.37 -34.75
N LEU A 45 -46.42 44.38 -35.40
CA LEU A 45 -46.17 43.07 -34.78
C LEU A 45 -44.85 42.40 -35.23
N LYS A 46 -43.93 42.32 -34.25
CA LYS A 46 -43.18 41.12 -33.83
C LYS A 46 -41.98 40.63 -34.68
N GLY A 47 -40.78 40.92 -34.19
CA GLY A 47 -39.47 40.45 -34.67
C GLY A 47 -39.16 38.95 -34.51
N ASN A 48 -40.14 38.05 -34.64
CA ASN A 48 -39.94 36.58 -34.65
C ASN A 48 -40.27 35.92 -36.01
N GLY A 49 -40.71 36.69 -37.02
CA GLY A 49 -41.11 36.15 -38.33
C GLY A 49 -39.96 35.69 -39.24
N LYS A 50 -38.76 36.25 -39.07
CA LYS A 50 -37.60 35.99 -39.96
C LYS A 50 -36.93 34.63 -39.72
N ILE A 51 -36.74 34.27 -38.45
CA ILE A 51 -36.19 32.95 -38.05
C ILE A 51 -37.17 31.84 -38.40
N ARG A 52 -38.48 32.08 -38.19
CA ARG A 52 -39.54 31.12 -38.51
C ARG A 52 -39.68 30.87 -40.02
N ARG A 53 -39.56 31.92 -40.86
CA ARG A 53 -39.49 31.76 -42.33
C ARG A 53 -38.22 31.03 -42.78
N HIS A 54 -37.09 31.23 -42.11
CA HIS A 54 -35.83 30.54 -42.44
C HIS A 54 -35.89 29.03 -42.15
N TRP A 55 -36.44 28.66 -40.99
CA TRP A 55 -36.62 27.26 -40.59
C TRP A 55 -37.63 26.53 -41.50
N ILE A 56 -38.70 27.18 -41.94
CA ILE A 56 -39.68 26.60 -42.88
C ILE A 56 -39.10 26.49 -44.29
N ARG A 57 -38.26 27.44 -44.73
CA ARG A 57 -37.68 27.48 -46.09
C ARG A 57 -36.56 26.46 -46.31
N PHE A 58 -35.73 26.22 -45.31
CA PHE A 58 -34.57 25.30 -45.41
C PHE A 58 -34.73 24.03 -44.57
N TRP A 59 -35.95 23.69 -44.17
CA TRP A 59 -36.24 22.55 -43.30
C TRP A 59 -35.62 21.23 -43.83
N CYS A 60 -35.66 21.00 -45.15
CA CYS A 60 -35.07 19.81 -45.79
C CYS A 60 -33.54 19.75 -45.62
N CYS A 61 -32.82 20.88 -45.75
CA CYS A 61 -31.37 20.92 -45.55
C CYS A 61 -30.99 20.67 -44.09
N TYR A 62 -31.77 21.21 -43.14
CA TYR A 62 -31.58 20.93 -41.71
C TYR A 62 -31.91 19.49 -41.35
N LEU A 63 -32.93 18.88 -41.97
CA LEU A 63 -33.27 17.48 -41.80
C LEU A 63 -32.12 16.57 -42.28
N ILE A 64 -31.61 16.82 -43.49
CA ILE A 64 -30.47 16.07 -44.05
C ILE A 64 -29.21 16.27 -43.19
N GLY A 65 -28.91 17.52 -42.81
CA GLY A 65 -27.79 17.84 -41.93
C GLY A 65 -27.90 17.17 -40.55
N ALA A 66 -29.11 17.12 -39.98
CA ALA A 66 -29.36 16.44 -38.71
C ALA A 66 -29.19 14.92 -38.82
N ILE A 67 -29.61 14.31 -39.94
CA ILE A 67 -29.39 12.88 -40.20
C ILE A 67 -27.90 12.58 -40.31
N ILE A 68 -27.14 13.38 -41.08
CA ILE A 68 -25.69 13.23 -41.23
C ILE A 68 -25.00 13.42 -39.87
N PHE A 69 -25.37 14.47 -39.14
CA PHE A 69 -24.85 14.72 -37.79
C PHE A 69 -25.12 13.53 -36.87
N LEU A 70 -26.35 13.01 -36.82
CA LEU A 70 -26.69 11.89 -35.95
C LEU A 70 -25.97 10.61 -36.37
N ALA A 71 -25.84 10.35 -37.68
CA ALA A 71 -25.14 9.20 -38.22
C ALA A 71 -23.64 9.20 -37.86
N ILE A 72 -23.02 10.38 -37.70
CA ILE A 72 -21.62 10.51 -37.27
C ILE A 72 -21.52 10.57 -35.73
N PHE A 73 -22.37 11.38 -35.09
CA PHE A 73 -22.35 11.63 -33.67
C PHE A 73 -22.68 10.38 -32.87
N LEU A 74 -23.69 9.59 -33.28
CA LEU A 74 -24.15 8.46 -32.48
C LEU A 74 -23.07 7.36 -32.37
N PRO A 75 -22.39 6.93 -33.45
CA PRO A 75 -21.23 6.05 -33.33
C PRO A 75 -20.13 6.65 -32.46
N LEU A 76 -19.71 7.90 -32.70
CA LEU A 76 -18.65 8.54 -31.92
C LEU A 76 -18.99 8.65 -30.42
N PHE A 77 -20.24 8.99 -30.11
CA PHE A 77 -20.74 9.11 -28.75
C PHE A 77 -20.67 7.76 -28.03
N PHE A 78 -21.23 6.71 -28.62
CA PHE A 78 -21.28 5.40 -27.96
C PHE A 78 -19.94 4.66 -27.93
N THR A 79 -19.08 4.80 -28.94
CA THR A 79 -17.81 4.06 -29.00
C THR A 79 -16.65 4.80 -28.35
N VAL A 80 -16.53 6.12 -28.53
CA VAL A 80 -15.37 6.88 -28.05
C VAL A 80 -15.69 7.62 -26.75
N ILE A 81 -16.78 8.40 -26.74
CA ILE A 81 -17.09 9.27 -25.60
C ILE A 81 -17.46 8.44 -24.36
N ILE A 82 -18.36 7.46 -24.50
CA ILE A 82 -18.74 6.59 -23.37
C ILE A 82 -17.54 5.76 -22.87
N GLN A 83 -16.71 5.23 -23.77
CA GLN A 83 -15.51 4.48 -23.36
C GLN A 83 -14.53 5.36 -22.59
N ALA A 84 -14.29 6.60 -23.04
CA ALA A 84 -13.43 7.55 -22.34
C ALA A 84 -13.99 7.95 -20.96
N ILE A 85 -15.31 8.16 -20.85
CA ILE A 85 -15.96 8.44 -19.56
C ILE A 85 -15.83 7.26 -18.62
N SER A 86 -16.13 6.05 -19.09
CA SER A 86 -16.02 4.80 -18.32
C SER A 86 -14.61 4.58 -17.80
N GLN A 87 -13.59 4.81 -18.64
CA GLN A 87 -12.18 4.72 -18.25
C GLN A 87 -11.85 5.75 -17.17
N ARG A 88 -12.25 7.01 -17.37
CA ARG A 88 -12.04 8.09 -16.40
C ARG A 88 -12.68 7.81 -15.04
N VAL A 89 -13.87 7.22 -14.99
CA VAL A 89 -14.54 6.86 -13.72
C VAL A 89 -13.70 5.90 -12.87
N ILE A 90 -13.00 4.97 -13.52
CA ILE A 90 -12.12 4.01 -12.84
C ILE A 90 -10.76 4.63 -12.52
N ASP A 91 -10.21 5.44 -13.42
CA ASP A 91 -8.94 6.16 -13.21
C ASP A 91 -9.04 7.16 -12.05
N ASP A 92 -10.17 7.84 -11.90
CA ASP A 92 -10.44 8.78 -10.81
C ASP A 92 -10.94 8.08 -9.53
N ALA A 93 -11.21 6.77 -9.58
CA ALA A 93 -11.67 6.02 -8.42
C ALA A 93 -10.59 5.92 -7.32
N SER A 94 -11.02 6.11 -6.08
CA SER A 94 -10.19 5.96 -4.89
C SER A 94 -10.28 4.52 -4.39
N LEU A 95 -9.11 3.90 -4.22
CA LEU A 95 -8.94 2.54 -3.71
C LEU A 95 -8.07 2.61 -2.46
N VAL A 96 -8.54 2.00 -1.38
CA VAL A 96 -7.79 1.88 -0.13
C VAL A 96 -7.76 0.41 0.27
N LEU A 97 -6.56 -0.11 0.54
CA LEU A 97 -6.43 -1.45 1.11
C LEU A 97 -6.94 -1.43 2.56
N VAL A 98 -7.99 -2.20 2.82
CA VAL A 98 -8.62 -2.29 4.14
C VAL A 98 -8.02 -3.44 4.94
N GLU A 99 -7.83 -4.57 4.28
CA GLU A 99 -7.28 -5.77 4.88
C GLU A 99 -6.59 -6.61 3.80
N ALA A 100 -5.50 -7.26 4.17
CA ALA A 100 -4.95 -8.37 3.40
C ALA A 100 -4.51 -9.48 4.35
N LYS A 101 -4.70 -10.74 3.96
CA LYS A 101 -4.29 -11.92 4.70
C LYS A 101 -3.52 -12.84 3.76
N VAL A 102 -2.28 -13.13 4.11
CA VAL A 102 -1.45 -14.13 3.45
C VAL A 102 -1.28 -15.28 4.43
N MET A 103 -2.06 -16.34 4.21
CA MET A 103 -2.16 -17.48 5.11
C MET A 103 -1.64 -18.75 4.43
N GLN A 104 -1.36 -19.78 5.21
CA GLN A 104 -0.93 -21.10 4.73
C GLN A 104 0.20 -21.02 3.69
N PRO A 105 1.35 -20.41 4.02
CA PRO A 105 2.45 -20.29 3.08
C PRO A 105 2.93 -21.67 2.64
N ARG A 106 3.03 -21.87 1.32
CA ARG A 106 3.67 -23.00 0.68
C ARG A 106 4.76 -22.49 -0.26
N PRO A 107 5.73 -23.32 -0.69
CA PRO A 107 6.80 -22.87 -1.59
C PRO A 107 6.31 -22.19 -2.88
N GLU A 108 5.18 -22.64 -3.43
CA GLU A 108 4.65 -22.19 -4.73
C GLU A 108 3.21 -21.61 -4.65
N SER A 109 2.65 -21.45 -3.45
CA SER A 109 1.30 -20.88 -3.29
C SER A 109 1.05 -20.32 -1.90
N VAL A 110 0.01 -19.48 -1.79
CA VAL A 110 -0.51 -18.95 -0.53
C VAL A 110 -2.04 -18.96 -0.54
N LEU A 111 -2.66 -18.92 0.63
CA LEU A 111 -4.08 -18.65 0.77
C LEU A 111 -4.29 -17.15 0.97
N LEU A 112 -4.82 -16.49 -0.05
CA LEU A 112 -4.95 -15.03 -0.08
C LEU A 112 -6.37 -14.61 0.31
N SER A 113 -6.47 -13.66 1.22
CA SER A 113 -7.66 -12.80 1.35
C SER A 113 -7.23 -11.36 1.17
N ILE A 114 -7.99 -10.58 0.42
CA ILE A 114 -7.70 -9.17 0.21
C ILE A 114 -9.00 -8.42 0.12
N GLN A 115 -9.07 -7.26 0.78
CA GLN A 115 -10.24 -6.42 0.79
C GLN A 115 -9.83 -4.97 0.59
N THR A 116 -10.46 -4.32 -0.38
CA THR A 116 -10.23 -2.93 -0.76
C THR A 116 -11.54 -2.15 -0.68
N ALA A 117 -11.49 -0.96 -0.08
CA ALA A 117 -12.57 -0.01 -0.16
C ALA A 117 -12.45 0.77 -1.47
N LEU A 118 -13.52 0.72 -2.27
CA LEU A 118 -13.64 1.45 -3.53
C LEU A 118 -14.65 2.58 -3.36
N ARG A 119 -14.25 3.79 -3.74
CA ARG A 119 -15.14 4.94 -3.87
C ARG A 119 -15.09 5.49 -5.29
N LEU A 120 -16.26 5.59 -5.90
CA LEU A 120 -16.46 6.18 -7.22
C LEU A 120 -16.89 7.64 -7.10
N GLY A 121 -16.37 8.49 -7.98
CA GLY A 121 -16.74 9.91 -8.07
C GLY A 121 -18.08 10.17 -8.77
N VAL A 122 -18.90 9.14 -8.98
CA VAL A 122 -20.16 9.22 -9.73
C VAL A 122 -21.34 8.73 -8.89
N ASN A 123 -22.49 9.37 -9.07
CA ASN A 123 -23.74 9.05 -8.36
C ASN A 123 -24.63 8.05 -9.11
N VAL A 124 -24.13 7.45 -10.19
CA VAL A 124 -24.84 6.42 -10.96
C VAL A 124 -24.33 5.04 -10.56
N PRO A 125 -25.21 4.01 -10.51
CA PRO A 125 -24.78 2.64 -10.28
C PRO A 125 -23.79 2.19 -11.35
N VAL A 126 -22.66 1.67 -10.91
CA VAL A 126 -21.62 1.12 -11.78
C VAL A 126 -21.52 -0.38 -11.54
N ARG A 127 -21.62 -1.17 -12.60
CA ARG A 127 -21.38 -2.61 -12.54
C ARG A 127 -20.04 -2.96 -13.17
N LEU A 128 -19.24 -3.77 -12.49
CA LEU A 128 -18.06 -4.40 -13.06
C LEU A 128 -18.36 -5.88 -13.29
N ASP A 129 -18.04 -6.37 -14.48
CA ASP A 129 -18.04 -7.81 -14.76
C ASP A 129 -16.88 -8.49 -13.99
N PRO A 130 -16.94 -9.83 -13.79
CA PRO A 130 -15.86 -10.57 -13.17
C PRO A 130 -14.54 -10.29 -13.86
N ASN A 131 -13.46 -10.22 -13.09
CA ASN A 131 -12.16 -9.81 -13.60
C ASN A 131 -11.01 -10.51 -12.89
N VAL A 132 -9.86 -10.49 -13.54
CA VAL A 132 -8.61 -10.97 -12.98
C VAL A 132 -7.68 -9.79 -12.81
N LEU A 133 -7.27 -9.53 -11.58
CA LEU A 133 -6.24 -8.54 -11.27
C LEU A 133 -4.90 -9.26 -11.11
N HIS A 134 -3.92 -8.81 -11.86
CA HIS A 134 -2.54 -9.22 -11.78
C HIS A 134 -1.84 -8.31 -10.78
N LEU A 135 -1.44 -8.85 -9.63
CA LEU A 135 -0.62 -8.13 -8.67
C LEU A 135 0.84 -8.24 -9.11
N PHE A 136 1.53 -7.11 -9.18
CA PHE A 136 2.83 -7.03 -9.84
C PHE A 136 3.76 -6.02 -9.17
N ASN A 137 5.06 -6.11 -9.46
CA ASN A 137 6.05 -5.14 -9.00
C ASN A 137 6.24 -4.07 -10.08
N ASN A 138 5.75 -2.84 -9.84
CA ASN A 138 5.77 -1.76 -10.83
C ASN A 138 7.18 -1.17 -11.04
N ASP A 139 8.12 -1.45 -10.14
CA ASP A 139 9.54 -1.08 -10.22
C ASP A 139 10.38 -2.06 -11.06
N GLN A 140 9.83 -3.23 -11.43
CA GLN A 140 10.53 -4.26 -12.19
C GLN A 140 10.12 -4.28 -13.67
N PRO A 141 11.06 -4.45 -14.62
CA PRO A 141 10.75 -4.60 -16.03
C PRO A 141 10.17 -5.99 -16.33
N GLY A 142 9.46 -6.12 -17.46
CA GLY A 142 8.93 -7.40 -17.93
C GLY A 142 7.67 -7.88 -17.20
N ASN A 143 7.44 -9.19 -17.16
CA ASN A 143 6.31 -9.77 -16.43
C ASN A 143 6.66 -9.92 -14.94
N SER A 144 6.39 -8.87 -14.17
CA SER A 144 6.60 -8.83 -12.72
C SER A 144 5.36 -9.24 -11.92
N THR A 145 4.39 -9.93 -12.55
CA THR A 145 3.21 -10.45 -11.85
C THR A 145 3.63 -11.53 -10.86
N TYR A 146 3.33 -11.32 -9.57
CA TYR A 146 3.62 -12.29 -8.51
C TYR A 146 2.43 -13.15 -8.12
N LEU A 147 1.19 -12.65 -8.24
CA LEU A 147 -0.03 -13.44 -8.02
C LEU A 147 -1.24 -12.85 -8.75
N LYS A 148 -2.35 -13.60 -8.79
CA LYS A 148 -3.61 -13.17 -9.41
C LYS A 148 -4.76 -13.18 -8.41
N VAL A 149 -5.64 -12.18 -8.51
CA VAL A 149 -6.88 -12.07 -7.74
C VAL A 149 -8.06 -12.22 -8.70
N TYR A 150 -8.95 -13.17 -8.43
CA TYR A 150 -10.12 -13.46 -9.25
C TYR A 150 -11.36 -12.85 -8.59
N ASN A 151 -11.77 -11.67 -9.06
CA ASN A 151 -12.91 -10.97 -8.49
C ASN A 151 -14.21 -11.36 -9.21
N ASP A 152 -15.27 -11.52 -8.42
CA ASP A 152 -16.63 -11.68 -8.92
C ASP A 152 -17.20 -10.36 -9.47
N ALA A 153 -18.33 -10.47 -10.17
CA ALA A 153 -19.09 -9.31 -10.60
C ALA A 153 -19.57 -8.50 -9.38
N ILE A 154 -19.52 -7.18 -9.47
CA ILE A 154 -19.99 -6.30 -8.40
C ILE A 154 -20.80 -5.12 -8.96
N VAL A 155 -21.83 -4.71 -8.23
CA VAL A 155 -22.57 -3.45 -8.46
C VAL A 155 -22.23 -2.47 -7.35
N ILE A 156 -21.81 -1.28 -7.73
CA ILE A 156 -21.27 -0.25 -6.85
C ILE A 156 -22.22 0.95 -6.85
N HIS A 157 -22.70 1.31 -5.66
CA HIS A 157 -23.55 2.47 -5.42
C HIS A 157 -22.75 3.56 -4.68
N GLY A 158 -21.83 4.21 -5.40
CA GLY A 158 -20.91 5.20 -4.84
C GLY A 158 -19.74 4.58 -4.07
N ASN A 159 -20.03 3.82 -3.02
CA ASN A 159 -19.01 3.10 -2.22
C ASN A 159 -19.25 1.59 -2.27
N ALA A 160 -18.18 0.81 -2.31
CA ALA A 160 -18.24 -0.64 -2.22
C ALA A 160 -16.96 -1.21 -1.60
N SER A 161 -17.02 -2.47 -1.20
CA SER A 161 -15.84 -3.26 -0.86
C SER A 161 -15.63 -4.30 -1.94
N ILE A 162 -14.41 -4.39 -2.48
CA ILE A 162 -14.01 -5.38 -3.48
C ILE A 162 -12.89 -6.23 -2.90
N GLY A 163 -12.96 -7.53 -3.12
CA GLY A 163 -11.98 -8.43 -2.59
C GLY A 163 -12.33 -9.89 -2.76
N VAL A 164 -11.41 -10.74 -2.33
CA VAL A 164 -11.57 -12.19 -2.25
C VAL A 164 -11.23 -12.67 -0.86
N GLN A 165 -11.79 -13.79 -0.46
CA GLN A 165 -11.55 -14.41 0.85
C GLN A 165 -11.12 -15.86 0.63
N ASN A 166 -10.06 -16.27 1.32
CA ASN A 166 -9.51 -17.63 1.28
C ASN A 166 -9.31 -18.17 -0.13
N GLN A 167 -8.77 -17.36 -1.04
CA GLN A 167 -8.49 -17.73 -2.41
C GLN A 167 -7.14 -18.45 -2.50
N PRO A 168 -7.09 -19.75 -2.89
CA PRO A 168 -5.83 -20.42 -3.18
C PRO A 168 -5.15 -19.71 -4.35
N SER A 169 -3.93 -19.24 -4.13
CA SER A 169 -3.24 -18.33 -5.04
C SER A 169 -1.84 -18.88 -5.33
N PRO A 170 -1.63 -19.49 -6.51
CA PRO A 170 -0.29 -19.79 -6.99
C PRO A 170 0.54 -18.52 -7.10
N ILE A 171 1.80 -18.59 -6.69
CA ILE A 171 2.74 -17.47 -6.76
C ILE A 171 3.74 -17.67 -7.88
N ASN A 172 4.29 -16.57 -8.40
CA ASN A 172 5.49 -16.58 -9.22
C ASN A 172 6.70 -16.31 -8.32
N PRO A 173 7.61 -17.28 -8.10
CA PRO A 173 8.61 -17.22 -7.03
C PRO A 173 9.47 -15.95 -7.02
N ASP A 174 10.06 -15.58 -8.14
CA ASP A 174 11.01 -14.45 -8.18
C ASP A 174 10.32 -13.09 -7.97
N PRO A 175 9.24 -12.73 -8.68
CA PRO A 175 8.49 -11.52 -8.39
C PRO A 175 7.86 -11.53 -6.99
N TRP A 176 7.42 -12.68 -6.49
CA TRP A 176 6.88 -12.79 -5.15
C TRP A 176 7.93 -12.49 -4.09
N LYS A 177 9.12 -13.07 -4.21
CA LYS A 177 10.24 -12.80 -3.32
C LYS A 177 10.62 -11.32 -3.31
N HIS A 178 10.61 -10.67 -4.48
CA HIS A 178 10.81 -9.22 -4.58
C HIS A 178 9.75 -8.42 -3.82
N TYR A 179 8.47 -8.77 -4.01
CA TYR A 179 7.37 -8.12 -3.29
C TYR A 179 7.50 -8.30 -1.77
N ILE A 180 7.81 -9.52 -1.30
CA ILE A 180 8.04 -9.80 0.11
C ILE A 180 9.24 -9.00 0.65
N ARG A 181 10.31 -8.84 -0.13
CA ARG A 181 11.43 -7.98 0.24
C ARG A 181 10.99 -6.54 0.44
N SER A 182 10.26 -5.96 -0.51
CA SER A 182 9.76 -4.58 -0.36
C SER A 182 8.82 -4.45 0.85
N VAL A 183 7.93 -5.41 1.08
CA VAL A 183 7.05 -5.43 2.27
C VAL A 183 7.84 -5.53 3.58
N VAL A 184 8.92 -6.30 3.63
CA VAL A 184 9.73 -6.46 4.85
C VAL A 184 10.56 -5.22 5.11
N PHE A 185 11.28 -4.70 4.12
CA PHE A 185 12.33 -3.71 4.34
C PHE A 185 11.85 -2.26 4.23
N GLU A 186 10.89 -1.98 3.34
CA GLU A 186 10.44 -0.61 3.08
C GLU A 186 9.31 -0.21 4.05
N PRO A 187 9.15 1.09 4.34
CA PRO A 187 8.03 1.58 5.15
C PRO A 187 6.71 1.68 4.38
N HIS A 188 6.76 1.88 3.06
CA HIS A 188 5.60 2.18 2.22
C HIS A 188 5.62 1.48 0.85
N ALA A 189 5.92 0.19 0.82
CA ALA A 189 5.93 -0.55 -0.45
C ALA A 189 4.51 -0.60 -1.07
N PRO A 190 4.30 -0.11 -2.31
CA PRO A 190 2.97 -0.05 -2.89
C PRO A 190 2.42 -1.43 -3.26
N LEU A 191 1.10 -1.58 -3.19
CA LEU A 191 0.39 -2.72 -3.73
C LEU A 191 -0.12 -2.38 -5.13
N SER A 192 0.59 -2.85 -6.15
CA SER A 192 0.27 -2.56 -7.55
C SER A 192 -0.56 -3.67 -8.18
N ALA A 193 -1.62 -3.30 -8.89
CA ALA A 193 -2.50 -4.21 -9.61
C ALA A 193 -2.84 -3.70 -11.00
N PHE A 194 -2.93 -4.61 -11.98
CA PHE A 194 -3.51 -4.30 -13.28
C PHE A 194 -4.46 -5.39 -13.76
N GLY A 195 -5.37 -5.05 -14.67
CA GLY A 195 -6.31 -5.99 -15.28
C GLY A 195 -7.23 -5.30 -16.27
N THR A 196 -8.09 -6.05 -16.93
CA THR A 196 -9.13 -5.50 -17.81
C THR A 196 -10.49 -6.08 -17.44
N THR A 197 -11.54 -5.32 -17.66
CA THR A 197 -12.91 -5.79 -17.45
C THR A 197 -13.91 -4.98 -18.28
N ASN A 198 -15.15 -5.45 -18.33
CA ASN A 198 -16.26 -4.64 -18.80
C ASN A 198 -16.89 -3.90 -17.63
N ILE A 199 -17.14 -2.61 -17.83
CA ILE A 199 -17.86 -1.75 -16.92
C ILE A 199 -19.19 -1.34 -17.54
N TYR A 200 -20.22 -1.18 -16.70
CA TYR A 200 -21.52 -0.70 -17.10
C TYR A 200 -21.89 0.53 -16.29
N LEU A 201 -22.06 1.67 -16.97
CA LEU A 201 -22.67 2.87 -16.40
C LEU A 201 -24.16 2.84 -16.73
N GLY A 202 -24.98 2.40 -15.78
CA GLY A 202 -26.36 2.02 -16.07
C GLY A 202 -26.43 0.85 -17.05
N LYS A 203 -26.94 1.09 -18.27
CA LYS A 203 -27.04 0.07 -19.35
C LYS A 203 -25.89 0.13 -20.36
N LEU A 204 -25.05 1.17 -20.29
CA LEU A 204 -24.00 1.41 -21.28
C LEU A 204 -22.76 0.60 -20.92
N LYS A 205 -22.37 -0.32 -21.81
CA LYS A 205 -21.19 -1.17 -21.65
C LYS A 205 -19.95 -0.47 -22.21
N SER A 206 -18.82 -0.60 -21.53
CA SER A 206 -17.50 -0.25 -22.05
C SER A 206 -16.46 -1.27 -21.61
N HIS A 207 -15.41 -1.43 -22.40
CA HIS A 207 -14.23 -2.19 -21.99
C HIS A 207 -13.19 -1.22 -21.41
N ILE A 208 -12.69 -1.51 -20.20
CA ILE A 208 -11.73 -0.66 -19.49
C ILE A 208 -10.52 -1.47 -19.05
N SER A 209 -9.42 -0.75 -18.88
CA SER A 209 -8.19 -1.25 -18.27
C SER A 209 -8.04 -0.62 -16.90
N LEU A 210 -7.70 -1.42 -15.90
CA LEU A 210 -7.34 -0.98 -14.56
C LEU A 210 -5.83 -1.10 -14.41
N LYS A 211 -5.14 -0.04 -13.99
CA LYS A 211 -3.78 -0.08 -13.46
C LYS A 211 -3.71 0.88 -12.28
N LYS A 212 -3.42 0.37 -11.09
CA LYS A 212 -3.43 1.15 -9.85
C LYS A 212 -2.28 0.74 -8.95
N ASP A 213 -1.69 1.73 -8.30
CA ASP A 213 -0.73 1.56 -7.21
C ASP A 213 -1.42 2.01 -5.92
N LEU A 214 -1.65 1.08 -4.99
CA LEU A 214 -2.29 1.37 -3.72
C LEU A 214 -1.19 1.68 -2.68
N PRO A 215 -1.16 2.89 -2.12
CA PRO A 215 -0.25 3.19 -1.02
C PRO A 215 -0.67 2.42 0.23
N GLN A 216 0.32 1.89 0.95
CA GLN A 216 0.12 1.16 2.20
C GLN A 216 1.33 1.34 3.12
N ASN A 217 1.13 1.11 4.42
CA ASN A 217 2.24 0.91 5.34
C ASN A 217 2.70 -0.56 5.27
N THR A 218 3.99 -0.78 5.42
CA THR A 218 4.62 -2.10 5.41
C THR A 218 5.55 -2.26 6.61
N LEU A 219 6.26 -3.39 6.75
CA LEU A 219 6.87 -3.80 8.01
C LEU A 219 8.05 -2.93 8.44
N ASN A 220 8.64 -2.14 7.53
CA ASN A 220 9.70 -1.17 7.83
C ASN A 220 10.87 -1.77 8.62
N SER A 221 11.34 -2.94 8.20
CA SER A 221 12.40 -3.71 8.85
C SER A 221 12.13 -3.97 10.34
N PHE A 222 10.84 -4.09 10.72
CA PHE A 222 10.38 -4.24 12.10
C PHE A 222 10.91 -3.16 13.04
N ALA A 223 10.96 -1.90 12.58
CA ALA A 223 11.31 -0.76 13.41
C ALA A 223 10.45 -0.73 14.70
N GLY A 224 11.13 -0.77 15.85
CA GLY A 224 10.49 -0.90 17.16
C GLY A 224 10.49 -2.33 17.72
N PHE A 225 11.16 -3.29 17.07
CA PHE A 225 11.44 -4.60 17.61
C PHE A 225 12.04 -4.51 19.03
N SER A 226 11.49 -5.30 19.95
CA SER A 226 11.94 -5.38 21.34
C SER A 226 11.89 -6.81 21.87
N ILE A 227 12.73 -7.07 22.86
CA ILE A 227 12.72 -8.29 23.67
C ILE A 227 12.36 -7.90 25.10
N GLU A 228 11.39 -8.60 25.66
CA GLU A 228 10.82 -8.39 26.98
C GLU A 228 10.95 -9.68 27.80
N ASP A 229 11.00 -9.52 29.13
CA ASP A 229 11.05 -10.60 30.11
C ASP A 229 12.07 -11.72 29.81
N PRO A 230 13.33 -11.39 29.45
CA PRO A 230 14.32 -12.42 29.17
C PRO A 230 14.64 -13.18 30.46
N LYS A 231 14.72 -14.50 30.37
CA LYS A 231 15.00 -15.40 31.50
C LYS A 231 15.84 -16.59 31.04
N MET A 232 16.97 -16.81 31.70
CA MET A 232 17.72 -18.05 31.54
C MET A 232 17.15 -19.14 32.44
N LEU A 233 17.11 -20.37 31.92
CA LEU A 233 16.65 -21.55 32.63
C LEU A 233 17.85 -22.37 33.10
N PHE A 234 17.88 -22.66 34.41
CA PHE A 234 18.89 -23.50 35.03
C PHE A 234 18.21 -24.47 36.02
N PRO A 235 18.23 -25.79 35.75
CA PRO A 235 18.81 -26.44 34.57
C PRO A 235 18.05 -26.10 33.26
N PRO A 236 18.65 -26.34 32.08
CA PRO A 236 17.92 -26.32 30.81
C PRO A 236 16.73 -27.30 30.83
N ARG A 237 15.71 -27.02 30.01
CA ARG A 237 14.59 -27.94 29.79
C ARG A 237 15.07 -29.18 29.00
N ASP A 238 14.27 -30.25 29.00
CA ASP A 238 14.57 -31.52 28.33
C ASP A 238 14.85 -31.40 26.81
N ASP A 239 14.31 -30.37 26.16
CA ASP A 239 14.53 -30.03 24.74
C ASP A 239 15.80 -29.19 24.50
N GLY A 240 16.54 -28.87 25.57
CA GLY A 240 17.76 -28.05 25.54
C GLY A 240 17.52 -26.54 25.64
N VAL A 241 16.26 -26.08 25.67
CA VAL A 241 15.93 -24.65 25.82
C VAL A 241 16.44 -24.15 27.17
N ASN A 242 17.24 -23.10 27.12
CA ASN A 242 17.83 -22.46 28.30
C ASN A 242 17.66 -20.94 28.33
N LEU A 243 16.98 -20.36 27.34
CA LEU A 243 16.57 -18.96 27.29
C LEU A 243 15.10 -18.89 26.89
N VAL A 244 14.29 -18.13 27.62
CA VAL A 244 12.93 -17.78 27.22
C VAL A 244 12.77 -16.26 27.29
N ALA A 245 12.02 -15.71 26.36
CA ALA A 245 11.72 -14.29 26.32
C ALA A 245 10.42 -14.05 25.54
N ASN A 246 9.99 -12.80 25.51
CA ASN A 246 8.87 -12.33 24.72
C ASN A 246 9.40 -11.36 23.65
N ALA A 247 9.13 -11.66 22.37
CA ALA A 247 9.55 -10.83 21.25
C ALA A 247 8.36 -10.04 20.69
N THR A 248 8.48 -8.72 20.68
CA THR A 248 7.48 -7.85 20.04
C THR A 248 7.94 -7.51 18.63
N LEU A 249 7.16 -7.92 17.63
CA LEU A 249 7.39 -7.61 16.22
C LEU A 249 6.29 -6.65 15.73
N PRO A 250 6.58 -5.34 15.62
CA PRO A 250 5.61 -4.37 15.14
C PRO A 250 5.16 -4.65 13.71
N ASN A 251 3.86 -4.54 13.47
CA ASN A 251 3.27 -4.60 12.14
C ASN A 251 2.38 -3.36 11.92
N PRO A 252 2.91 -2.26 11.38
CA PRO A 252 2.13 -1.04 11.15
C PRO A 252 1.21 -1.14 9.91
N SER A 253 1.19 -2.28 9.21
CA SER A 253 0.36 -2.52 8.04
C SER A 253 -1.05 -3.01 8.40
N VAL A 254 -1.92 -3.08 7.40
CA VAL A 254 -3.25 -3.73 7.49
C VAL A 254 -3.18 -5.23 7.14
N MET A 255 -1.97 -5.78 6.97
CA MET A 255 -1.77 -7.16 6.56
C MET A 255 -1.69 -8.10 7.76
N THR A 256 -2.35 -9.26 7.66
CA THR A 256 -2.06 -10.43 8.48
C THR A 256 -1.20 -11.39 7.67
N ILE A 257 -0.02 -11.74 8.18
CA ILE A 257 0.95 -12.58 7.47
C ILE A 257 1.27 -13.77 8.35
N GLU A 258 0.86 -14.96 7.92
CA GLU A 258 1.28 -16.22 8.52
C GLU A 258 2.67 -16.56 7.98
N ILE A 259 3.64 -16.72 8.88
CA ILE A 259 5.03 -17.01 8.55
C ILE A 259 5.37 -18.46 8.87
N GLY A 260 4.97 -18.94 10.06
CA GLY A 260 5.32 -20.26 10.56
C GLY A 260 6.40 -20.21 11.63
N THR A 261 7.20 -21.25 11.73
CA THR A 261 8.30 -21.35 12.70
C THR A 261 9.56 -20.73 12.13
N ILE A 262 10.12 -19.75 12.83
CA ILE A 262 11.35 -19.07 12.45
C ILE A 262 12.46 -19.56 13.38
N THR A 263 13.56 -20.03 12.81
CA THR A 263 14.80 -20.33 13.52
C THR A 263 15.86 -19.30 13.15
N MET A 264 16.48 -18.69 14.16
CA MET A 264 17.47 -17.61 14.04
C MET A 264 18.77 -17.98 14.73
N ASP A 265 19.89 -17.55 14.15
CA ASP A 265 21.19 -17.51 14.80
C ASP A 265 21.26 -16.30 15.74
N LEU A 266 21.60 -16.53 17.01
CA LEU A 266 21.87 -15.46 17.98
C LEU A 266 23.35 -15.11 17.94
N LYS A 267 23.65 -13.85 17.64
CA LYS A 267 25.01 -13.37 17.45
C LYS A 267 25.32 -12.18 18.36
N SER A 268 26.57 -12.12 18.81
CA SER A 268 27.15 -10.93 19.41
C SER A 268 28.31 -10.50 18.51
N LYS A 269 28.07 -9.47 17.69
CA LYS A 269 28.92 -9.14 16.54
C LYS A 269 29.03 -10.36 15.60
N ASP A 270 30.25 -10.82 15.32
CA ASP A 270 30.50 -11.92 14.40
C ASP A 270 30.41 -13.31 15.06
N LEU A 271 30.36 -13.37 16.40
CA LEU A 271 30.30 -14.63 17.13
C LEU A 271 28.86 -15.10 17.33
N THR A 272 28.54 -16.27 16.79
CA THR A 272 27.29 -16.98 17.10
C THR A 272 27.39 -17.59 18.50
N ILE A 273 26.45 -17.23 19.38
CA ILE A 273 26.40 -17.69 20.78
C ILE A 273 25.26 -18.67 21.04
N GLY A 274 24.44 -18.96 20.04
CA GLY A 274 23.30 -19.86 20.17
C GLY A 274 22.29 -19.70 19.04
N ASN A 275 21.08 -20.18 19.28
CA ASN A 275 19.94 -20.01 18.39
C ASN A 275 18.69 -19.57 19.15
N ALA A 276 17.72 -19.02 18.42
CA ALA A 276 16.40 -18.68 18.92
C ALA A 276 15.33 -19.14 17.93
N THR A 277 14.18 -19.51 18.47
CA THR A 277 13.04 -20.02 17.74
C THR A 277 11.78 -19.27 18.16
N ILE A 278 11.00 -18.85 17.17
CA ILE A 278 9.64 -18.37 17.35
C ILE A 278 8.72 -19.36 16.64
N ASN A 279 7.87 -20.04 17.40
CA ASN A 279 6.99 -21.07 16.87
C ASN A 279 5.67 -20.45 16.34
N ASN A 280 5.22 -20.89 15.16
CA ASN A 280 3.92 -20.53 14.58
C ASN A 280 3.62 -19.02 14.54
N LEU A 281 4.60 -18.21 14.14
CA LEU A 281 4.45 -16.76 14.06
C LEU A 281 3.39 -16.37 13.02
N THR A 282 2.44 -15.56 13.47
CA THR A 282 1.49 -14.84 12.61
C THR A 282 1.57 -13.36 12.96
N LEU A 283 2.03 -12.54 12.02
CA LEU A 283 2.07 -11.08 12.17
C LEU A 283 0.66 -10.53 11.95
N ARG A 284 0.10 -9.91 12.98
CA ARG A 284 -1.21 -9.23 12.91
C ARG A 284 -1.01 -7.71 13.03
N PRO A 285 -1.89 -6.88 12.42
CA PRO A 285 -1.79 -5.43 12.50
C PRO A 285 -1.67 -4.91 13.94
N GLY A 286 -0.63 -4.11 14.21
CA GLY A 286 -0.30 -3.59 15.54
C GLY A 286 0.96 -4.22 16.15
N ASN A 287 1.16 -3.99 17.44
CA ASN A 287 2.30 -4.51 18.19
C ASN A 287 1.85 -5.70 19.03
N HIS A 288 2.35 -6.89 18.67
CA HIS A 288 2.03 -8.13 19.36
C HIS A 288 3.30 -8.78 19.86
N SER A 289 3.26 -9.23 21.10
CA SER A 289 4.34 -9.98 21.74
C SER A 289 4.12 -11.48 21.52
N THR A 290 5.18 -12.17 21.12
CA THR A 290 5.19 -13.61 20.83
C THR A 290 6.28 -14.30 21.66
N PRO A 291 6.02 -15.47 22.25
CA PRO A 291 7.05 -16.22 22.95
C PRO A 291 8.23 -16.55 22.02
N LEU A 292 9.43 -16.37 22.55
CA LEU A 292 10.69 -16.73 21.93
C LEU A 292 11.44 -17.68 22.86
N GLU A 293 11.91 -18.79 22.31
CA GLU A 293 12.70 -19.78 23.01
C GLU A 293 14.11 -19.82 22.41
N GLY A 294 15.13 -20.01 23.23
CA GLY A 294 16.51 -20.01 22.78
C GLY A 294 17.35 -21.09 23.43
N VAL A 295 18.36 -21.51 22.67
CA VAL A 295 19.43 -22.40 23.12
C VAL A 295 20.73 -21.62 23.00
N VAL A 296 21.21 -21.11 24.12
CA VAL A 296 22.47 -20.36 24.23
C VAL A 296 23.58 -21.33 24.64
N ASP A 297 24.66 -21.35 23.86
CA ASP A 297 25.83 -22.18 24.13
C ASP A 297 26.71 -21.53 25.21
N MET A 298 26.52 -21.99 26.45
CA MET A 298 27.28 -21.51 27.60
C MET A 298 28.79 -21.79 27.47
N HIS A 299 29.18 -22.87 26.80
CA HIS A 299 30.58 -23.18 26.58
C HIS A 299 31.21 -22.10 25.69
N THR A 300 30.61 -21.85 24.53
CA THR A 300 31.05 -20.80 23.61
C THR A 300 31.08 -19.42 24.27
N VAL A 301 30.07 -19.07 25.08
CA VAL A 301 30.05 -17.81 25.84
C VAL A 301 31.20 -17.73 26.85
N THR A 302 31.48 -18.80 27.60
CA THR A 302 32.55 -18.80 28.61
C THR A 302 33.95 -18.75 28.00
N GLU A 303 34.19 -19.48 26.91
CA GLU A 303 35.48 -19.44 26.19
C GLU A 303 35.75 -18.08 25.56
N ASN A 304 34.70 -17.38 25.13
CA ASN A 304 34.78 -16.09 24.46
C ASN A 304 34.35 -14.91 25.36
N LEU A 305 34.38 -15.09 26.68
CA LEU A 305 33.83 -14.09 27.61
C LEU A 305 34.52 -12.73 27.47
N LEU A 306 35.86 -12.69 27.40
CA LEU A 306 36.60 -11.45 27.29
C LEU A 306 36.29 -10.67 26.00
N PRO A 307 36.38 -11.28 24.79
CA PRO A 307 36.02 -10.57 23.56
C PRO A 307 34.53 -10.18 23.53
N LEU A 308 33.63 -10.99 24.10
CA LEU A 308 32.21 -10.63 24.24
C LEU A 308 32.02 -9.40 25.13
N LEU A 309 32.64 -9.34 26.31
CA LEU A 309 32.54 -8.18 27.21
C LEU A 309 33.12 -6.91 26.57
N GLN A 310 34.21 -7.03 25.82
CA GLN A 310 34.77 -5.92 25.06
C GLN A 310 33.82 -5.47 23.93
N ALA A 311 33.22 -6.43 23.22
CA ALA A 311 32.25 -6.16 22.16
C ALA A 311 30.98 -5.46 22.67
N GLN A 312 30.57 -5.77 23.90
CA GLN A 312 29.34 -5.30 24.53
C GLN A 312 29.54 -4.09 25.45
N ARG A 313 30.76 -3.54 25.55
CA ARG A 313 31.14 -2.55 26.57
C ARG A 313 30.19 -1.35 26.67
N ASP A 314 29.79 -0.77 25.54
CA ASP A 314 28.95 0.42 25.51
C ASP A 314 27.48 0.09 25.83
N SER A 315 26.98 -1.05 25.33
CA SER A 315 25.66 -1.57 25.65
C SER A 315 25.54 -1.89 27.14
N LEU A 316 26.53 -2.59 27.71
CA LEU A 316 26.57 -2.98 29.12
C LEU A 316 26.62 -1.77 30.04
N ARG A 317 27.37 -0.73 29.67
CA ARG A 317 27.37 0.56 30.40
C ARG A 317 26.00 1.21 30.43
N SER A 318 25.17 0.95 29.42
CA SER A 318 23.80 1.43 29.32
C SER A 318 22.78 0.47 29.96
N GLY A 319 23.23 -0.64 30.57
CA GLY A 319 22.38 -1.64 31.22
C GLY A 319 21.81 -2.72 30.28
N TYR A 320 22.31 -2.82 29.05
CA TYR A 320 21.80 -3.74 28.03
C TYR A 320 22.87 -4.66 27.47
N LEU A 321 22.43 -5.82 26.96
CA LEU A 321 23.20 -6.68 26.07
C LEU A 321 22.65 -6.50 24.64
N SER A 322 23.52 -6.22 23.67
CA SER A 322 23.12 -6.07 22.27
C SER A 322 23.34 -7.38 21.54
N LEU A 323 22.26 -8.05 21.16
CA LEU A 323 22.32 -9.30 20.40
C LEU A 323 21.67 -9.11 19.04
N ASP A 324 22.28 -9.66 18.02
CA ASP A 324 21.72 -9.69 16.68
C ASP A 324 21.12 -11.07 16.42
N ALA A 325 19.87 -11.11 15.99
CA ALA A 325 19.22 -12.32 15.50
C ALA A 325 19.18 -12.28 13.97
N VAL A 326 19.68 -13.34 13.34
CA VAL A 326 19.69 -13.49 11.87
C VAL A 326 18.97 -14.76 11.50
N THR A 327 17.99 -14.68 10.61
CA THR A 327 17.19 -15.85 10.22
C THR A 327 18.02 -16.90 9.53
N ARG A 328 18.00 -18.10 10.10
CA ARG A 328 18.57 -19.30 9.50
C ARG A 328 17.57 -19.99 8.60
N GLU A 329 16.34 -20.15 9.05
CA GLU A 329 15.31 -20.89 8.34
C GLU A 329 13.89 -20.47 8.77
N VAL A 330 12.95 -20.55 7.83
CA VAL A 330 11.53 -20.40 8.07
C VAL A 330 10.81 -21.65 7.53
N GLU A 331 10.06 -22.31 8.40
CA GLU A 331 9.27 -23.50 8.07
C GLU A 331 7.79 -23.29 8.36
N TYR A 332 6.94 -23.93 7.55
CA TYR A 332 5.51 -24.03 7.78
C TYR A 332 5.04 -25.46 7.56
N ASP A 333 4.38 -26.06 8.55
CA ASP A 333 3.98 -27.48 8.56
C ASP A 333 5.13 -28.44 8.19
N GLY A 334 6.35 -28.17 8.69
CA GLY A 334 7.54 -29.00 8.42
C GLY A 334 8.09 -28.89 7.00
N VAL A 335 7.69 -27.85 6.25
CA VAL A 335 8.23 -27.55 4.92
C VAL A 335 8.89 -26.17 4.93
N MET A 336 10.14 -26.09 4.49
CA MET A 336 10.87 -24.82 4.35
C MET A 336 10.17 -23.90 3.33
N ILE A 337 10.04 -22.62 3.70
CA ILE A 337 9.43 -21.58 2.86
C ILE A 337 10.53 -20.68 2.29
N PRO A 338 10.92 -20.85 1.01
CA PRO A 338 12.12 -20.22 0.46
C PRO A 338 12.06 -18.70 0.43
N TYR A 339 10.93 -18.12 0.00
CA TYR A 339 10.80 -16.67 -0.12
C TYR A 339 10.82 -15.94 1.24
N TYR A 340 10.36 -16.57 2.33
CA TYR A 340 10.53 -15.99 3.67
C TYR A 340 11.96 -16.19 4.16
N THR A 341 12.50 -17.40 4.03
CA THR A 341 13.85 -17.74 4.47
C THR A 341 14.90 -16.84 3.82
N GLU A 342 14.86 -16.68 2.51
CA GLU A 342 15.82 -15.86 1.76
C GLU A 342 15.70 -14.37 2.10
N VAL A 343 14.49 -13.83 2.19
CA VAL A 343 14.28 -12.39 2.49
C VAL A 343 14.65 -12.07 3.93
N MET A 344 14.23 -12.89 4.89
CA MET A 344 14.50 -12.64 6.31
C MET A 344 15.95 -12.91 6.70
N ARG A 345 16.71 -13.70 5.93
CA ARG A 345 18.15 -13.87 6.17
C ARG A 345 18.94 -12.58 5.97
N ASP A 346 18.45 -11.67 5.12
CA ASP A 346 19.03 -10.34 4.92
C ASP A 346 18.61 -9.33 6.01
N LEU A 347 17.67 -9.70 6.88
CA LEU A 347 17.17 -8.86 7.96
C LEU A 347 17.92 -9.19 9.26
N VAL A 348 18.62 -8.21 9.80
CA VAL A 348 19.25 -8.30 11.12
C VAL A 348 18.33 -7.68 12.16
N LEU A 349 17.83 -8.51 13.08
CA LEU A 349 17.03 -8.05 14.21
C LEU A 349 17.94 -7.79 15.42
N SER A 350 18.28 -6.53 15.66
CA SER A 350 19.09 -6.14 16.81
C SER A 350 18.23 -5.97 18.07
N ALA A 351 18.38 -6.87 19.03
CA ALA A 351 17.75 -6.85 20.34
C ALA A 351 18.63 -6.14 21.38
N LYS A 352 18.02 -5.23 22.15
CA LYS A 352 18.60 -4.73 23.41
C LYS A 352 17.97 -5.50 24.57
N VAL A 353 18.69 -6.48 25.09
CA VAL A 353 18.25 -7.32 26.21
C VAL A 353 18.61 -6.62 27.53
N PRO A 354 17.64 -6.26 28.39
CA PRO A 354 17.94 -5.62 29.67
C PRO A 354 18.69 -6.59 30.60
N VAL A 355 19.89 -6.21 31.04
CA VAL A 355 20.75 -7.09 31.86
C VAL A 355 20.16 -7.30 33.25
N ASN A 356 19.58 -6.25 33.83
CA ASN A 356 18.97 -6.35 35.17
C ASN A 356 17.80 -7.33 35.16
N ASP A 357 16.90 -7.22 34.17
CA ASP A 357 15.75 -8.11 34.05
C ASP A 357 16.22 -9.55 33.80
N LEU A 358 17.19 -9.74 32.90
CA LEU A 358 17.78 -11.06 32.65
C LEU A 358 18.34 -11.69 33.95
N LEU A 359 19.12 -10.95 34.73
CA LEU A 359 19.71 -11.46 35.98
C LEU A 359 18.65 -11.74 37.04
N ILE A 360 17.73 -10.80 37.28
CA ILE A 360 16.67 -10.93 38.30
C ILE A 360 15.74 -12.09 37.96
N ASN A 361 15.26 -12.16 36.72
CA ASN A 361 14.33 -13.21 36.27
C ASN A 361 14.98 -14.59 36.29
N SER A 362 16.27 -14.68 35.95
CA SER A 362 17.02 -15.94 36.00
C SER A 362 17.21 -16.42 37.45
N VAL A 363 17.60 -15.53 38.36
CA VAL A 363 17.77 -15.88 39.79
C VAL A 363 16.43 -16.27 40.43
N GLN A 364 15.36 -15.52 40.15
CA GLN A 364 14.00 -15.88 40.60
C GLN A 364 13.57 -17.24 40.06
N GLY A 365 13.90 -17.55 38.80
CA GLY A 365 13.66 -18.88 38.22
C GLY A 365 14.29 -19.99 39.04
N ILE A 366 15.58 -19.87 39.36
CA ILE A 366 16.30 -20.87 40.16
C ILE A 366 15.69 -20.99 41.57
N LEU A 367 15.27 -19.88 42.17
CA LEU A 367 14.68 -19.87 43.51
C LEU A 367 13.27 -20.49 43.56
N GLN A 368 12.48 -20.35 42.49
CA GLN A 368 11.12 -20.89 42.40
C GLN A 368 11.09 -22.38 42.06
N ASP A 369 12.06 -22.90 41.29
CA ASP A 369 12.11 -24.32 40.86
C ASP A 369 12.70 -25.30 41.91
N ASN A 370 12.84 -24.87 43.18
CA ASN A 370 13.43 -25.54 44.36
C ASN A 370 14.95 -25.35 44.55
N SER A 371 15.36 -25.37 45.84
CA SER A 371 16.73 -25.19 46.34
C SER A 371 17.81 -26.12 45.75
N SER A 372 17.41 -27.17 45.03
CA SER A 372 18.30 -28.05 44.28
C SER A 372 18.98 -27.36 43.09
N GLY A 373 18.32 -26.40 42.43
CA GLY A 373 18.89 -25.65 41.30
C GLY A 373 20.04 -24.73 41.72
N LEU A 374 19.94 -24.12 42.91
CA LEU A 374 21.04 -23.35 43.50
C LEU A 374 22.22 -24.25 43.88
N GLN A 375 21.97 -25.42 44.46
CA GLN A 375 23.03 -26.37 44.79
C GLN A 375 23.75 -26.87 43.54
N SER A 376 23.06 -27.19 42.45
CA SER A 376 23.71 -27.61 41.21
C SER A 376 24.56 -26.52 40.57
N VAL A 377 24.15 -25.25 40.64
CA VAL A 377 24.95 -24.11 40.16
C VAL A 377 26.19 -23.90 41.04
N LEU A 378 26.03 -23.99 42.37
CA LEU A 378 27.16 -23.91 43.30
C LEU A 378 28.14 -25.08 43.13
N ASP A 379 27.63 -26.28 42.86
CA ASP A 379 28.43 -27.48 42.63
C ASP A 379 29.18 -27.40 41.29
N ASP A 380 28.56 -26.93 40.21
CA ASP A 380 29.24 -26.72 38.91
C ASP A 380 30.32 -25.62 39.01
N ILE A 381 30.05 -24.52 39.73
CA ILE A 381 31.06 -23.48 40.00
C ILE A 381 32.23 -24.05 40.82
N ARG A 382 31.93 -24.89 41.81
CA ARG A 382 32.93 -25.49 42.70
C ARG A 382 33.78 -26.54 41.96
N GLU A 383 33.18 -27.38 41.13
CA GLU A 383 33.89 -28.34 40.27
C GLU A 383 34.77 -27.63 39.25
N ARG A 384 34.28 -26.57 38.61
CA ARG A 384 35.08 -25.77 37.67
C ARG A 384 36.22 -25.01 38.35
N SER A 385 36.03 -24.53 39.57
CA SER A 385 37.10 -23.95 40.38
C SER A 385 38.14 -24.99 40.79
N ALA A 386 37.72 -26.22 41.12
CA ALA A 386 38.62 -27.31 41.48
C ALA A 386 39.44 -27.80 40.27
N ALA A 387 38.80 -27.95 39.11
CA ALA A 387 39.46 -28.34 37.86
C ALA A 387 40.52 -27.31 37.42
N LYS A 388 40.27 -26.02 37.66
CA LYS A 388 41.25 -24.95 37.37
C LYS A 388 42.41 -24.90 38.37
N GLY A 389 42.19 -25.34 39.62
CA GLY A 389 43.23 -25.49 40.64
C GLY A 389 44.18 -26.64 40.38
N ASP A 390 43.67 -27.75 39.82
CA ASP A 390 44.48 -28.95 39.54
C ASP A 390 45.38 -28.82 38.29
N ILE A 391 45.00 -27.95 37.35
CA ILE A 391 45.87 -27.59 36.21
C ILE A 391 47.07 -26.75 36.68
N VAL A 392 46.93 -25.97 37.76
CA VAL A 392 48.04 -25.17 38.32
C VAL A 392 48.93 -25.99 39.25
N SER A 393 48.40 -27.02 39.93
CA SER A 393 49.18 -27.92 40.79
C SER A 393 50.04 -28.92 39.99
N SER A 394 49.63 -29.29 38.76
CA SER A 394 50.38 -30.23 37.90
C SER A 394 51.55 -29.60 37.13
N ILE A 395 51.66 -28.27 37.09
CA ILE A 395 52.80 -27.54 36.50
C ILE A 395 53.77 -27.10 37.62
N GLY A 396 54.24 -28.08 38.41
CA GLY A 396 55.31 -27.90 39.38
C GLY A 396 56.66 -27.81 38.69
N ILE A 397 57.07 -26.60 38.32
CA ILE A 397 58.44 -26.27 37.86
C ILE A 397 59.44 -26.65 38.96
N LYS A 398 60.21 -27.71 38.70
CA LYS A 398 61.34 -28.16 39.52
C LYS A 398 62.50 -27.19 39.33
N HIS A 399 62.58 -26.14 40.14
CA HIS A 399 63.80 -25.32 40.21
C HIS A 399 64.93 -26.13 40.86
N ARG A 400 65.99 -26.38 40.08
CA ARG A 400 67.24 -27.00 40.52
C ARG A 400 68.32 -25.91 40.55
N ARG A 401 68.83 -25.66 41.76
CA ARG A 401 70.03 -24.92 42.19
C ARG A 401 70.15 -23.45 41.80
#